data_AF-A0A1H5ZKL6-F1
#
_entry.id   AF-A0A1H5ZKL6-F1
#
_cell.length_a   1.000
_cell.length_b   1.000
_cell.length_c   1.000
_cell.angle_alpha   90.00
_cell.angle_beta   90.00
_cell.angle_gamma   90.00
#
_symmetry.space_group_name_H-M   'P 1'
#
loop_
_entity.id
_entity.type
_entity.pdbx_description
1 polymer ?
#
loop_
_entity_poly.entity_id
_entity_poly.type
_entity_poly.pdbx_seq_one_letter_code
_entity_poly.pdbx_strand_id
1 'polypeptide(L)'
;MTTYNSQLIEWGDAGQVWPTGYSYQKDVPPVDAYDNFGMSNLIDDVLHLVDLTNGRLDSSVAGLRPNNPTNGELLWNTGGSESILEVYDADFDAWRRVGTEAELTAHTSDMTNPHNVTFTQVGAIEDAAGTVSVSHLDFDPATQAELDSHTGNTSNPHGVTAAQVGSYTTAQTDSNFASAGHNHDSRYYTQSASDSRFVRKLDGASIPSYASTGDVPSGITAGELVYIDGDGLYLEDGN
;
A
#
# COMPACT_ATOMS: atom_id res chain seq x y z
N MET A 1 -38.89 -25.30 47.08
CA MET A 1 -39.42 -25.62 45.74
C MET A 1 -40.71 -26.41 45.94
N THR A 2 -41.83 -25.87 45.45
CA THR A 2 -43.09 -26.62 45.33
C THR A 2 -42.87 -27.80 44.39
N THR A 3 -43.37 -28.98 44.77
CA THR A 3 -43.29 -30.19 43.95
C THR A 3 -44.07 -29.96 42.66
N TYR A 4 -43.38 -29.77 41.55
CA TYR A 4 -43.98 -29.63 40.22
C TYR A 4 -43.91 -30.98 39.50
N ASN A 5 -45.07 -31.51 39.10
CA ASN A 5 -45.16 -32.68 38.23
C ASN A 5 -45.62 -32.19 36.87
N SER A 6 -44.79 -32.36 35.85
CA SER A 6 -45.18 -32.04 34.47
C SER A 6 -46.42 -32.85 34.10
N GLN A 7 -47.37 -32.18 33.45
CA GLN A 7 -48.57 -32.81 32.91
C GLN A 7 -48.43 -33.09 31.41
N LEU A 8 -47.25 -32.82 30.82
CA LEU A 8 -46.95 -33.24 29.45
C LEU A 8 -46.88 -34.77 29.40
N ILE A 9 -47.67 -35.34 28.49
CA ILE A 9 -47.72 -36.77 28.23
C ILE A 9 -46.92 -37.03 26.96
N GLU A 10 -46.01 -38.01 26.97
CA GLU A 10 -45.27 -38.39 25.76
C GLU A 10 -46.24 -39.01 24.73
N TRP A 11 -46.00 -38.77 23.44
CA TRP A 11 -46.85 -39.28 22.37
C TRP A 11 -46.81 -40.82 22.35
N GLY A 12 -47.83 -41.47 22.94
CA GLY A 12 -47.93 -42.93 23.01
C GLY A 12 -48.25 -43.54 24.37
N ASP A 13 -48.45 -42.76 25.44
CA ASP A 13 -48.85 -43.31 26.74
C ASP A 13 -50.28 -43.88 26.69
N ALA A 14 -50.36 -45.18 26.40
CA ALA A 14 -51.60 -45.88 26.14
C ALA A 14 -52.42 -46.09 27.43
N GLY A 15 -53.63 -45.53 27.49
CA GLY A 15 -54.66 -45.97 28.45
C GLY A 15 -55.55 -44.90 29.10
N GLN A 16 -55.33 -43.60 28.89
CA GLN A 16 -56.19 -42.56 29.46
C GLN A 16 -57.31 -42.08 28.51
N VAL A 17 -58.47 -41.78 29.10
CA VAL A 17 -59.69 -41.35 28.41
C VAL A 17 -59.59 -39.86 28.03
N TRP A 18 -59.72 -39.58 26.73
CA TRP A 18 -59.70 -38.23 26.15
C TRP A 18 -60.82 -37.31 26.66
N PRO A 19 -60.59 -36.00 26.84
CA PRO A 19 -61.65 -35.04 27.15
C PRO A 19 -62.66 -34.92 26.00
N THR A 20 -63.96 -34.88 26.32
CA THR A 20 -65.05 -34.67 25.35
C THR A 20 -65.43 -33.19 25.25
N GLY A 21 -65.47 -32.63 24.03
CA GLY A 21 -65.99 -31.28 23.76
C GLY A 21 -65.29 -30.58 22.61
N TYR A 22 -65.63 -30.94 21.36
CA TYR A 22 -65.11 -30.29 20.16
C TYR A 22 -66.15 -29.33 19.56
N SER A 23 -65.71 -28.16 19.09
CA SER A 23 -66.47 -27.37 18.13
C SER A 23 -65.57 -26.94 16.97
N TYR A 24 -65.91 -27.39 15.75
CA TYR A 24 -65.27 -26.95 14.51
C TYR A 24 -66.06 -25.75 13.95
N GLN A 25 -65.39 -24.63 13.72
CA GLN A 25 -65.90 -23.59 12.83
C GLN A 25 -65.19 -23.71 11.48
N LYS A 26 -65.96 -23.70 10.40
CA LYS A 26 -65.44 -23.79 9.03
C LYS A 26 -64.50 -22.60 8.77
N ASP A 27 -63.33 -22.89 8.21
CA ASP A 27 -62.25 -21.93 7.87
C ASP A 27 -61.43 -21.38 9.06
N VAL A 28 -61.64 -21.90 10.27
CA VAL A 28 -60.71 -21.72 11.41
C VAL A 28 -60.02 -23.07 11.63
N PRO A 29 -58.67 -23.15 11.61
CA PRO A 29 -57.99 -24.38 11.95
C PRO A 29 -58.48 -24.87 13.32
N PRO A 30 -58.91 -26.13 13.46
CA PRO A 30 -59.34 -26.63 14.75
C PRO A 30 -58.15 -26.62 15.70
N VAL A 31 -58.18 -25.74 16.70
CA VAL A 31 -57.33 -25.88 17.88
C VAL A 31 -57.94 -27.06 18.63
N ASP A 32 -57.32 -28.23 18.50
CA ASP A 32 -57.82 -29.40 19.21
C ASP A 32 -57.54 -29.27 20.72
N ALA A 33 -58.16 -30.13 21.52
CA ALA A 33 -57.90 -30.13 22.96
C ALA A 33 -56.41 -30.38 23.27
N TYR A 34 -55.67 -30.94 22.33
CA TYR A 34 -54.24 -31.22 22.41
C TYR A 34 -53.37 -29.98 22.17
N ASP A 35 -53.72 -29.13 21.23
CA ASP A 35 -53.05 -27.85 20.97
C ASP A 35 -53.16 -26.97 22.22
N ASN A 36 -54.34 -26.87 22.82
CA ASN A 36 -54.53 -26.11 24.06
C ASN A 36 -53.90 -26.79 25.29
N PHE A 37 -53.99 -28.11 25.42
CA PHE A 37 -53.38 -28.84 26.53
C PHE A 37 -51.85 -28.80 26.45
N GLY A 38 -51.29 -29.06 25.27
CA GLY A 38 -49.86 -28.99 25.01
C GLY A 38 -49.33 -27.58 25.21
N MET A 39 -50.00 -26.55 24.67
CA MET A 39 -49.60 -25.16 24.87
C MET A 39 -49.72 -24.71 26.33
N SER A 40 -50.82 -25.02 27.02
CA SER A 40 -51.01 -24.62 28.43
C SER A 40 -49.98 -25.28 29.34
N ASN A 41 -49.78 -26.59 29.22
CA ASN A 41 -48.82 -27.30 30.06
C ASN A 41 -47.39 -26.92 29.73
N LEU A 42 -47.05 -26.72 28.44
CA LEU A 42 -45.73 -26.22 28.04
C LEU A 42 -45.49 -24.80 28.55
N ILE A 43 -46.50 -23.93 28.57
CA ILE A 43 -46.40 -22.60 29.19
C ILE A 43 -46.12 -22.75 30.69
N ASP A 44 -46.84 -23.61 31.41
CA ASP A 44 -46.64 -23.82 32.84
C ASP A 44 -45.27 -24.46 33.16
N ASP A 45 -44.81 -25.41 32.33
CA ASP A 45 -43.48 -26.02 32.41
C ASP A 45 -42.37 -24.98 32.19
N VAL A 46 -42.52 -24.14 31.15
CA VAL A 46 -41.56 -23.06 30.85
C VAL A 46 -41.56 -22.01 31.96
N LEU A 47 -42.72 -21.62 32.48
CA LEU A 47 -42.83 -20.72 33.62
C LEU A 47 -42.17 -21.31 34.86
N HIS A 48 -42.36 -22.60 35.13
CA HIS A 48 -41.68 -23.27 36.24
C HIS A 48 -40.16 -23.31 36.05
N LEU A 49 -39.67 -23.58 34.84
CA LEU A 49 -38.25 -23.55 34.54
C LEU A 49 -37.65 -22.14 34.68
N VAL A 50 -38.39 -21.11 34.26
CA VAL A 50 -38.03 -19.70 34.46
C VAL A 50 -37.99 -19.38 35.96
N ASP A 51 -38.97 -19.83 36.74
CA ASP A 51 -39.00 -19.64 38.20
C ASP A 51 -37.84 -20.37 38.90
N LEU A 52 -37.50 -21.59 38.48
CA LEU A 52 -36.34 -22.31 38.98
C LEU A 52 -35.03 -21.60 38.63
N THR A 53 -34.93 -21.09 37.39
CA THR A 53 -33.74 -20.39 36.92
C THR A 53 -33.57 -19.06 37.65
N ASN A 54 -34.65 -18.28 37.76
CA ASN A 54 -34.65 -17.04 38.51
C ASN A 54 -34.42 -17.30 40.00
N GLY A 55 -35.05 -18.30 40.62
CA GLY A 55 -34.79 -18.65 42.02
C GLY A 55 -33.34 -19.05 42.30
N ARG A 56 -32.64 -19.64 41.31
CA ARG A 56 -31.20 -19.94 41.40
C ARG A 56 -30.29 -18.73 41.15
N LEU A 57 -30.78 -17.71 40.43
CA LEU A 57 -30.05 -16.46 40.17
C LEU A 57 -30.31 -15.41 41.27
N ASP A 58 -31.54 -15.38 41.79
CA ASP A 58 -32.07 -14.52 42.84
C ASP A 58 -31.87 -15.12 44.23
N SER A 59 -31.15 -16.24 44.37
CA SER A 59 -30.76 -16.76 45.67
C SER A 59 -29.88 -15.68 46.34
N SER A 60 -30.54 -15.00 47.27
CA SER A 60 -30.57 -13.55 47.34
C SER A 60 -29.38 -12.92 48.04
N VAL A 61 -29.20 -11.61 47.84
CA VAL A 61 -28.52 -10.77 48.83
C VAL A 61 -29.27 -10.89 50.16
N ALA A 62 -28.69 -11.58 51.14
CA ALA A 62 -29.35 -11.78 52.43
C ALA A 62 -28.36 -11.79 53.59
N GLY A 63 -28.80 -11.26 54.74
CA GLY A 63 -28.03 -11.28 55.97
C GLY A 63 -28.03 -12.63 56.69
N LEU A 64 -28.85 -13.60 56.27
CA LEU A 64 -28.92 -14.93 56.88
C LEU A 64 -29.02 -15.99 55.80
N ARG A 65 -28.39 -17.14 56.07
CA ARG A 65 -28.43 -18.31 55.18
C ARG A 65 -29.82 -18.94 55.19
N PRO A 66 -30.34 -19.36 54.02
CA PRO A 66 -31.54 -20.19 53.94
C PRO A 66 -31.43 -21.47 54.78
N ASN A 67 -32.53 -21.89 55.41
CA ASN A 67 -32.57 -23.09 56.27
C ASN A 67 -32.65 -24.41 55.50
N ASN A 68 -33.06 -24.38 54.23
CA ASN A 68 -33.19 -25.56 53.37
C ASN A 68 -32.61 -25.26 51.98
N PRO A 69 -31.30 -25.03 51.88
CA PRO A 69 -30.68 -24.72 50.60
C PRO A 69 -30.62 -25.93 49.68
N THR A 70 -30.65 -25.66 48.38
CA THR A 70 -30.48 -26.67 47.32
C THR A 70 -29.02 -26.78 46.89
N ASN A 71 -28.61 -27.93 46.36
CA ASN A 71 -27.23 -28.09 45.89
C ASN A 71 -26.93 -27.07 44.77
N GLY A 72 -25.82 -26.34 44.90
CA GLY A 72 -25.40 -25.31 43.96
C GLY A 72 -26.14 -23.97 44.09
N GLU A 73 -26.93 -23.78 45.15
CA GLU A 73 -27.58 -22.50 45.44
C GLU A 73 -26.52 -21.42 45.72
N LEU A 74 -26.60 -20.27 45.06
CA LEU A 74 -25.67 -19.15 45.26
C LEU A 74 -26.22 -18.20 46.34
N LEU A 75 -25.38 -17.56 47.12
CA LEU A 75 -25.85 -16.59 48.12
C LEU A 75 -24.87 -15.44 48.24
N TRP A 76 -25.35 -14.21 48.11
CA TRP A 76 -24.59 -13.05 48.53
C TRP A 76 -24.88 -12.74 50.00
N ASN A 77 -24.04 -13.29 50.88
CA ASN A 77 -24.20 -13.19 52.32
C ASN A 77 -23.66 -11.85 52.82
N THR A 78 -24.54 -11.01 53.38
CA THR A 78 -24.21 -9.68 53.93
C THR A 78 -24.31 -9.63 55.46
N GLY A 79 -24.53 -10.78 56.12
CA GLY A 79 -24.75 -10.86 57.57
C GLY A 79 -23.50 -10.91 58.43
N GLY A 80 -22.36 -11.15 57.80
CA GLY A 80 -21.05 -11.20 58.47
C GLY A 80 -20.39 -9.83 58.57
N SER A 81 -19.11 -9.83 58.98
CA SER A 81 -18.26 -8.64 58.94
C SER A 81 -17.87 -8.22 57.52
N GLU A 82 -18.08 -9.09 56.54
CA GLU A 82 -17.82 -8.85 55.11
C GLU A 82 -18.96 -9.42 54.27
N SER A 83 -19.15 -8.85 53.08
CA SER A 83 -20.04 -9.40 52.06
C SER A 83 -19.33 -10.53 51.32
N ILE A 84 -19.94 -11.72 51.28
CA ILE A 84 -19.33 -12.94 50.77
C ILE A 84 -20.27 -13.60 49.76
N LEU A 85 -19.76 -13.95 48.58
CA LEU A 85 -20.42 -14.89 47.67
C LEU A 85 -20.15 -16.31 48.16
N GLU A 86 -21.21 -17.05 48.47
CA GLU A 86 -21.18 -18.44 48.90
C GLU A 86 -21.99 -19.32 47.92
N VAL A 87 -21.65 -20.60 47.85
CA VAL A 87 -22.41 -21.64 47.14
C VAL A 87 -22.71 -22.77 48.11
N TYR A 88 -23.94 -23.26 48.12
CA TYR A 88 -24.28 -24.44 48.92
C TYR A 88 -23.79 -25.71 48.24
N ASP A 89 -23.05 -26.52 48.97
CA ASP A 89 -22.53 -27.80 48.52
C ASP A 89 -23.21 -28.91 49.32
N ALA A 90 -24.11 -29.64 48.65
CA ALA A 90 -24.90 -30.69 49.29
C ALA A 90 -24.07 -31.95 49.59
N ASP A 91 -22.95 -32.17 48.91
CA ASP A 91 -22.07 -33.30 49.20
C ASP A 91 -21.37 -33.09 50.56
N PHE A 92 -21.16 -31.83 50.94
CA PHE A 92 -20.52 -31.43 52.20
C PHE A 92 -21.51 -30.87 53.24
N ASP A 93 -22.80 -30.79 52.91
CA ASP A 93 -23.87 -30.21 53.74
C ASP A 93 -23.51 -28.83 54.29
N ALA A 94 -22.89 -27.99 53.46
CA ALA A 94 -22.30 -26.73 53.90
C ALA A 94 -22.24 -25.64 52.83
N TRP A 95 -22.32 -24.38 53.27
CA TRP A 95 -22.00 -23.23 52.44
C TRP A 95 -20.49 -23.08 52.25
N ARG A 96 -20.06 -23.04 50.99
CA ARG A 96 -18.68 -22.88 50.56
C ARG A 96 -18.46 -21.45 50.05
N ARG A 97 -17.42 -20.79 50.54
CA ARG A 97 -17.04 -19.46 50.09
C ARG A 97 -16.50 -19.52 48.66
N VAL A 98 -17.03 -18.68 47.78
CA VAL A 98 -16.51 -18.42 46.44
C VAL A 98 -15.54 -17.25 46.47
N GLY A 99 -15.91 -16.15 47.13
CA GLY A 99 -15.04 -14.99 47.35
C GLY A 99 -15.76 -13.86 48.07
N THR A 100 -15.01 -12.86 48.54
CA THR A 100 -15.56 -11.65 49.18
C THR A 100 -15.57 -10.45 48.22
N GLU A 101 -16.36 -9.44 48.54
CA GLU A 101 -16.34 -8.16 47.81
C GLU A 101 -14.93 -7.54 47.80
N ALA A 102 -14.22 -7.63 48.93
CA ALA A 102 -12.87 -7.12 49.07
C ALA A 102 -11.86 -7.90 48.23
N GLU A 103 -11.95 -9.23 48.20
CA GLU A 103 -11.10 -10.10 47.36
C GLU A 103 -11.30 -9.80 45.87
N LEU A 104 -12.56 -9.65 45.42
CA LEU A 104 -12.86 -9.32 44.02
C LEU A 104 -12.39 -7.90 43.66
N THR A 105 -12.62 -6.92 44.53
CA THR A 105 -12.14 -5.55 44.35
C THR A 105 -10.62 -5.50 44.28
N ALA A 106 -9.94 -6.21 45.18
CA ALA A 106 -8.49 -6.33 45.17
C ALA A 106 -7.99 -6.98 43.88
N HIS A 107 -8.61 -8.07 43.43
CA HIS A 107 -8.25 -8.70 42.16
C HIS A 107 -8.39 -7.76 40.96
N THR A 108 -9.50 -7.01 40.85
CA THR A 108 -9.70 -6.06 39.74
C THR A 108 -8.76 -4.87 39.75
N SER A 109 -8.16 -4.55 40.91
CA SER A 109 -7.16 -3.49 41.05
C SER A 109 -5.72 -4.02 41.00
N ASP A 110 -5.54 -5.34 41.06
CA ASP A 110 -4.24 -5.99 40.99
C ASP A 110 -3.70 -5.99 39.56
N MET A 111 -2.68 -5.17 39.33
CA MET A 111 -1.93 -5.11 38.07
C MET A 111 -0.59 -5.87 38.14
N THR A 112 -0.35 -6.64 39.21
CA THR A 112 0.96 -7.27 39.44
C THR A 112 1.18 -8.57 38.64
N ASN A 113 0.13 -9.14 38.01
CA ASN A 113 0.22 -10.45 37.35
C ASN A 113 -0.41 -10.54 35.94
N PRO A 114 0.44 -10.70 34.92
CA PRO A 114 0.93 -9.51 34.26
C PRO A 114 -0.23 -8.68 33.68
N HIS A 115 -0.59 -7.59 34.37
CA HIS A 115 -1.28 -6.46 33.77
C HIS A 115 -0.27 -5.30 33.67
N ASN A 116 -0.44 -4.41 32.69
CA ASN A 116 0.48 -3.27 32.47
C ASN A 116 1.92 -3.68 32.19
N VAL A 117 2.09 -4.68 31.33
CA VAL A 117 3.42 -5.14 30.88
C VAL A 117 4.22 -3.96 30.32
N THR A 118 5.30 -3.63 31.00
CA THR A 118 6.22 -2.54 30.63
C THR A 118 7.12 -2.97 29.48
N PHE A 119 7.72 -2.00 28.78
CA PHE A 119 8.72 -2.27 27.75
C PHE A 119 9.84 -3.18 28.27
N THR A 120 10.31 -2.94 29.49
CA THR A 120 11.32 -3.79 30.15
C THR A 120 10.85 -5.24 30.31
N GLN A 121 9.59 -5.47 30.70
CA GLN A 121 9.06 -6.82 30.93
C GLN A 121 8.96 -7.65 29.64
N VAL A 122 8.74 -7.03 28.49
CA VAL A 122 8.74 -7.73 27.20
C VAL A 122 10.09 -7.70 26.48
N GLY A 123 11.13 -7.13 27.10
CA GLY A 123 12.43 -6.92 26.47
C GLY A 123 12.40 -5.92 25.32
N ALA A 124 11.36 -5.09 25.24
CA ALA A 124 11.29 -3.98 24.33
C ALA A 124 12.13 -2.82 24.87
N ILE A 125 12.78 -2.13 23.94
CA ILE A 125 13.60 -0.99 24.22
C ILE A 125 12.71 0.26 24.29
N GLU A 126 12.90 1.09 25.32
CA GLU A 126 12.09 2.30 25.53
C GLU A 126 12.75 3.51 24.84
N ASP A 127 12.40 3.73 23.58
CA ASP A 127 12.68 4.98 22.87
C ASP A 127 11.51 5.96 23.00
N ALA A 128 11.78 7.26 22.91
CA ALA A 128 10.71 8.26 22.86
C ALA A 128 9.83 8.04 21.62
N ALA A 129 8.52 8.29 21.75
CA ALA A 129 7.57 8.04 20.68
C ALA A 129 7.99 8.73 19.36
N GLY A 130 8.09 7.94 18.29
CA GLY A 130 8.52 8.43 16.97
C GLY A 130 10.03 8.59 16.79
N THR A 131 10.83 8.13 17.75
CA THR A 131 12.30 8.12 17.66
C THR A 131 12.84 6.71 17.82
N VAL A 132 14.05 6.48 17.31
CA VAL A 132 14.85 5.29 17.59
C VAL A 132 16.23 5.79 17.98
N SER A 133 16.70 5.46 19.18
CA SER A 133 18.07 5.81 19.56
C SER A 133 19.06 4.97 18.75
N VAL A 134 20.12 5.62 18.26
CA VAL A 134 21.19 4.93 17.52
C VAL A 134 21.90 3.86 18.36
N SER A 135 21.89 4.00 19.69
CA SER A 135 22.43 2.98 20.61
C SER A 135 21.68 1.66 20.58
N HIS A 136 20.48 1.64 20.00
CA HIS A 136 19.62 0.46 19.89
C HIS A 136 19.72 -0.23 18.51
N LEU A 137 20.54 0.31 17.61
CA LEU A 137 20.79 -0.27 16.30
C LEU A 137 22.07 -1.11 16.34
N ASP A 138 22.03 -2.28 15.69
CA ASP A 138 23.23 -3.14 15.51
C ASP A 138 24.23 -2.58 14.48
N PHE A 139 23.92 -1.43 13.89
CA PHE A 139 24.74 -0.73 12.91
C PHE A 139 24.76 0.77 13.20
N ASP A 140 25.78 1.45 12.69
CA ASP A 140 25.95 2.90 12.88
C ASP A 140 25.41 3.65 11.64
N PRO A 141 24.23 4.30 11.72
CA PRO A 141 23.70 5.06 10.60
C PRO A 141 24.50 6.36 10.40
N ALA A 142 24.74 6.72 9.14
CA ALA A 142 25.38 7.99 8.82
C ALA A 142 24.57 9.17 9.37
N THR A 143 25.26 10.08 10.05
CA THR A 143 24.69 11.33 10.56
C THR A 143 24.36 12.28 9.40
N GLN A 144 23.48 13.26 9.67
CA GLN A 144 23.17 14.30 8.67
C GLN A 144 24.43 15.06 8.24
N ALA A 145 25.37 15.31 9.14
CA ALA A 145 26.62 16.00 8.82
C ALA A 145 27.52 15.18 7.89
N GLU A 146 27.57 13.85 8.06
CA GLU A 146 28.31 12.96 7.16
C GLU A 146 27.65 12.90 5.78
N LEU A 147 26.31 12.87 5.72
CA LEU A 147 25.55 12.94 4.46
C LEU A 147 25.74 14.29 3.74
N ASP A 148 25.68 15.40 4.47
CA ASP A 148 25.92 16.74 3.93
C ASP A 148 27.35 16.88 3.41
N SER A 149 28.33 16.35 4.16
CA SER A 149 29.73 16.30 3.72
C SER A 149 29.88 15.45 2.47
N HIS A 150 29.29 14.26 2.43
CA HIS A 150 29.34 13.36 1.28
C HIS A 150 28.72 14.00 0.04
N THR A 151 27.51 14.57 0.16
CA THR A 151 26.80 15.21 -0.97
C THR A 151 27.47 16.48 -1.46
N GLY A 152 28.14 17.22 -0.57
CA GLY A 152 28.96 18.38 -0.92
C GLY A 152 30.36 18.05 -1.44
N ASN A 153 30.83 16.81 -1.31
CA ASN A 153 32.18 16.43 -1.68
C ASN A 153 32.33 16.26 -3.21
N THR A 154 33.04 17.18 -3.85
CA THR A 154 33.37 17.13 -5.27
C THR A 154 34.77 16.58 -5.56
N SER A 155 35.50 16.13 -4.54
CA SER A 155 36.92 15.78 -4.62
C SER A 155 37.20 14.44 -5.30
N ASN A 156 36.16 13.63 -5.61
CA ASN A 156 36.36 12.30 -6.20
C ASN A 156 35.35 11.94 -7.32
N PRO A 157 35.85 11.92 -8.55
CA PRO A 157 35.80 13.11 -9.37
C PRO A 157 34.34 13.51 -9.68
N HIS A 158 33.90 14.68 -9.19
CA HIS A 158 32.68 15.34 -9.64
C HIS A 158 33.07 16.62 -10.38
N GLY A 159 32.46 16.90 -11.54
CA GLY A 159 32.85 18.04 -12.38
C GLY A 159 34.13 17.84 -13.18
N VAL A 160 34.37 16.62 -13.69
CA VAL A 160 35.49 16.33 -14.59
C VAL A 160 35.50 17.26 -15.80
N THR A 161 36.63 17.90 -16.02
CA THR A 161 36.89 18.77 -17.17
C THR A 161 37.41 17.95 -18.35
N ALA A 162 37.27 18.49 -19.56
CA ALA A 162 37.83 17.86 -20.77
C ALA A 162 39.33 17.54 -20.61
N ALA A 163 40.09 18.43 -19.95
CA ALA A 163 41.50 18.24 -19.66
C ALA A 163 41.77 17.02 -18.75
N GLN A 164 40.90 16.76 -17.76
CA GLN A 164 41.07 15.63 -16.84
C GLN A 164 40.84 14.27 -17.51
N VAL A 165 40.04 14.20 -18.57
CA VAL A 165 39.78 12.96 -19.33
C VAL A 165 40.63 12.86 -20.61
N GLY A 166 41.55 13.79 -20.84
CA GLY A 166 42.38 13.83 -22.05
C GLY A 166 41.61 14.19 -23.32
N SER A 167 40.43 14.80 -23.19
CA SER A 167 39.63 15.30 -24.32
C SER A 167 40.06 16.71 -24.70
N TYR A 168 40.09 17.01 -26.00
CA TYR A 168 40.39 18.36 -26.48
C TYR A 168 39.24 19.32 -26.15
N THR A 169 39.58 20.55 -25.74
CA THR A 169 38.59 21.63 -25.71
C THR A 169 38.12 21.97 -27.12
N THR A 170 37.02 22.70 -27.25
CA THR A 170 36.52 23.20 -28.54
C THR A 170 37.60 24.02 -29.26
N ALA A 171 38.30 24.92 -28.57
CA ALA A 171 39.37 25.71 -29.16
C ALA A 171 40.58 24.88 -29.63
N GLN A 172 40.95 23.83 -28.88
CA GLN A 172 42.02 22.92 -29.28
C GLN A 172 41.62 22.07 -30.49
N THR A 173 40.38 21.59 -30.52
CA THR A 173 39.76 20.91 -31.66
C THR A 173 39.85 21.82 -32.89
N ASP A 174 39.30 23.03 -32.80
CA ASP A 174 39.29 23.99 -33.90
C ASP A 174 40.70 24.30 -34.39
N SER A 175 41.69 24.51 -33.50
CA SER A 175 43.08 24.74 -33.90
C SER A 175 43.75 23.52 -34.54
N ASN A 176 43.55 22.32 -33.98
CA ASN A 176 44.18 21.09 -34.46
C ASN A 176 43.59 20.67 -35.82
N PHE A 177 42.29 20.88 -36.03
CA PHE A 177 41.62 20.62 -37.30
C PHE A 177 41.79 21.77 -38.31
N ALA A 178 42.00 23.02 -37.88
CA ALA A 178 42.24 24.14 -38.79
C ALA A 178 43.65 24.13 -39.41
N SER A 179 44.65 23.49 -38.80
CA SER A 179 46.04 23.50 -39.28
C SER A 179 46.47 22.30 -40.12
N ALA A 180 45.57 21.37 -40.45
CA ALA A 180 45.78 20.54 -41.62
C ALA A 180 45.15 21.32 -42.79
N GLY A 181 45.86 22.23 -43.46
CA GLY A 181 47.14 21.90 -44.07
C GLY A 181 47.05 20.60 -44.88
N HIS A 182 45.84 20.18 -45.28
CA HIS A 182 45.68 19.04 -46.13
C HIS A 182 46.38 19.39 -47.44
N ASN A 183 47.37 18.57 -47.78
CA ASN A 183 47.95 18.64 -49.11
C ASN A 183 46.82 18.30 -50.07
N HIS A 184 46.34 19.28 -50.82
CA HIS A 184 45.68 18.89 -52.04
C HIS A 184 46.75 18.22 -52.89
N ASP A 185 46.53 16.94 -53.23
CA ASP A 185 47.18 16.34 -54.38
C ASP A 185 47.12 17.40 -55.49
N SER A 186 48.26 17.75 -56.09
CA SER A 186 48.39 18.90 -57.00
C SER A 186 47.49 18.82 -58.24
N ARG A 187 46.73 17.72 -58.39
CA ARG A 187 45.59 17.57 -59.29
C ARG A 187 44.33 18.35 -58.87
N TYR A 188 44.16 18.67 -57.59
CA TYR A 188 43.02 19.43 -57.06
C TYR A 188 43.51 20.79 -56.58
N TYR A 189 43.11 21.85 -57.27
CA TYR A 189 43.45 23.22 -56.87
C TYR A 189 42.53 23.69 -55.74
N THR A 190 43.02 24.53 -54.84
CA THR A 190 42.16 25.31 -53.93
C THR A 190 41.25 26.24 -54.74
N GLN A 191 40.17 26.75 -54.16
CA GLN A 191 39.26 27.70 -54.82
C GLN A 191 40.03 28.89 -55.41
N SER A 192 40.88 29.54 -54.60
CA SER A 192 41.70 30.68 -55.04
C SER A 192 42.72 30.33 -56.13
N ALA A 193 43.26 29.11 -56.12
CA ALA A 193 44.19 28.64 -57.15
C ALA A 193 43.48 28.31 -58.47
N SER A 194 42.22 27.85 -58.39
CA SER A 194 41.34 27.69 -59.55
C SER A 194 41.01 29.04 -60.16
N ASP A 195 40.56 29.99 -59.33
CA ASP A 195 40.21 31.35 -59.74
C ASP A 195 41.37 32.04 -60.47
N SER A 196 42.58 31.96 -59.92
CA SER A 196 43.79 32.54 -60.54
C SER A 196 44.18 31.90 -61.87
N ARG A 197 43.89 30.61 -62.07
CA ARG A 197 44.16 29.93 -63.35
C ARG A 197 43.12 30.26 -64.41
N PHE A 198 41.85 30.45 -64.02
CA PHE A 198 40.81 30.88 -64.94
C PHE A 198 41.01 32.34 -65.37
N VAL A 199 41.48 33.22 -64.48
CA VAL A 199 41.83 34.62 -64.84
C VAL A 199 42.98 34.67 -65.85
N ARG A 200 44.05 33.88 -65.67
CA ARG A 200 45.18 33.87 -66.63
C ARG A 200 44.86 33.28 -68.00
N LYS A 201 43.74 32.55 -68.16
CA LYS A 201 43.27 32.10 -69.47
C LYS A 201 42.57 33.22 -70.24
N LEU A 202 42.13 34.29 -69.56
CA LEU A 202 41.52 35.47 -70.18
C LEU A 202 42.57 36.54 -70.57
N ASP A 203 43.71 36.60 -69.90
CA ASP A 203 44.76 37.61 -70.17
C ASP A 203 45.81 37.20 -71.22
N GLY A 204 45.71 36.00 -71.80
CA GLY A 204 46.74 35.47 -72.72
C GLY A 204 46.25 34.96 -74.07
N ALA A 205 44.94 34.89 -74.29
CA ALA A 205 44.36 34.64 -75.60
C ALA A 205 43.69 35.93 -76.06
N SER A 206 44.37 36.68 -76.94
CA SER A 206 43.71 37.70 -77.75
C SER A 206 42.66 36.97 -78.58
N ILE A 207 41.43 36.86 -78.09
CA ILE A 207 40.30 36.47 -78.92
C ILE A 207 40.12 37.66 -79.86
N PRO A 208 40.35 37.51 -81.17
CA PRO A 208 40.12 38.61 -82.09
C PRO A 208 38.64 38.96 -82.03
N SER A 209 38.36 40.15 -81.51
CA SER A 209 37.01 40.70 -81.39
C SER A 209 36.68 41.37 -82.72
N TYR A 210 35.70 40.84 -83.44
CA TYR A 210 35.20 41.45 -84.67
C TYR A 210 33.91 42.21 -84.35
N ALA A 211 33.80 43.45 -84.82
CA ALA A 211 32.69 44.34 -84.45
C ALA A 211 31.39 44.07 -85.24
N SER A 212 31.45 43.22 -86.27
CA SER A 212 30.34 42.99 -87.20
C SER A 212 30.57 41.70 -87.99
N THR A 213 29.49 41.01 -88.37
CA THR A 213 29.53 39.79 -89.22
C THR A 213 30.16 40.01 -90.59
N GLY A 214 30.35 41.26 -91.03
CA GLY A 214 31.01 41.61 -92.29
C GLY A 214 32.54 41.65 -92.23
N ASP A 215 33.13 41.71 -91.04
CA ASP A 215 34.59 41.84 -90.83
C ASP A 215 35.26 40.49 -90.52
N VAL A 216 34.53 39.38 -90.63
CA VAL A 216 35.04 38.03 -90.41
C VAL A 216 35.89 37.63 -91.63
N PRO A 217 37.20 37.30 -91.46
CA PRO A 217 38.05 36.89 -92.58
C PRO A 217 37.48 35.63 -93.27
N SER A 218 37.40 35.64 -94.61
CA SER A 218 37.00 34.45 -95.37
C SER A 218 38.11 33.40 -95.33
N GLY A 219 37.97 32.42 -94.43
CA GLY A 219 38.93 31.32 -94.27
C GLY A 219 39.04 30.73 -92.87
N ILE A 220 38.06 30.97 -91.99
CA ILE A 220 38.03 30.36 -90.65
C ILE A 220 37.81 28.86 -90.80
N THR A 221 38.57 28.08 -90.03
CA THR A 221 38.52 26.62 -90.10
C THR A 221 37.50 26.05 -89.11
N ALA A 222 36.81 24.98 -89.50
CA ALA A 222 35.79 24.34 -88.67
C ALA A 222 36.33 24.01 -87.27
N GLY A 223 35.65 24.51 -86.23
CA GLY A 223 36.04 24.37 -84.82
C GLY A 223 36.83 25.54 -84.23
N GLU A 224 37.09 26.60 -84.99
CA GLU A 224 37.69 27.84 -84.50
C GLU A 224 36.63 28.73 -83.80
N LEU A 225 36.98 29.32 -82.65
CA LEU A 225 36.08 30.12 -81.81
C LEU A 225 36.17 31.59 -82.18
N VAL A 226 35.03 32.19 -82.53
CA VAL A 226 34.96 33.62 -82.88
C VAL A 226 34.05 34.35 -81.89
N TYR A 227 34.52 35.52 -81.43
CA TYR A 227 33.74 36.41 -80.57
C TYR A 227 33.30 37.63 -81.36
N ILE A 228 31.98 37.81 -81.44
CA ILE A 228 31.35 39.00 -82.05
C ILE A 228 30.78 39.85 -80.91
N ASP A 229 31.12 41.12 -80.91
CA ASP A 229 30.56 42.12 -80.00
C ASP A 229 29.02 42.06 -80.02
N GLY A 230 28.41 41.80 -78.86
CA GLY A 230 26.97 41.93 -78.63
C GLY A 230 26.15 40.64 -78.69
N ASP A 231 26.61 39.59 -79.38
CA ASP A 231 25.78 38.42 -79.70
C ASP A 231 26.28 37.08 -79.12
N GLY A 232 27.45 37.06 -78.47
CA GLY A 232 27.98 35.88 -77.78
C GLY A 232 29.02 35.08 -78.57
N LEU A 233 29.40 33.91 -78.04
CA LEU A 233 30.48 33.07 -78.59
C LEU A 233 29.92 32.14 -79.67
N TYR A 234 30.45 32.22 -80.90
CA TYR A 234 30.02 31.37 -82.01
C TYR A 234 31.10 30.35 -82.37
N LEU A 235 30.64 29.15 -82.74
CA LEU A 235 31.41 28.05 -83.30
C LEU A 235 30.94 27.86 -84.74
N GLU A 236 31.83 27.99 -85.72
CA GLU A 236 31.49 27.70 -87.12
C GLU A 236 31.43 26.18 -87.32
N ASP A 237 30.27 25.68 -87.74
CA ASP A 237 29.97 24.26 -87.94
C ASP A 237 30.19 23.81 -89.39
N GLY A 238 31.01 24.52 -90.17
CA GLY A 238 31.66 24.00 -91.38
C GLY A 238 30.75 23.32 -92.40
N ASN A 239 29.54 23.84 -92.67
CA ASN A 239 28.70 23.42 -93.79
C ASN A 239 27.79 24.54 -94.32
#